data_AF-A0A952CAT6-F1
#
_entry.id   AF-A0A952CAT6-F1
#
_cell.length_a   1.000
_cell.length_b   1.000
_cell.length_c   1.000
_cell.angle_alpha   90.00
_cell.angle_beta   90.00
_cell.angle_gamma   90.00
#
_symmetry.space_group_name_H-M   'P 1'
#
loop_
_entity.id
_entity.type
_entity.pdbx_description
1 polymer ?
#
loop_
_entity_poly.entity_id
_entity_poly.type
_entity_poly.pdbx_seq_one_letter_code
_entity_poly.pdbx_strand_id
1 'polypeptide(L)'
;MFSLASLRYRSVMASRGGPVERIETGDFPVFGRRLFMANARLRPGLVARRQRQVYSDADGSGAHVSPMVARHMAVSESLERWAFHATVRSERREEFGFDVDETSNGMAAFPGLSAAPARRGAILESLERFCLLHWWEGKIDGQLRDTEWPGVSALAFEPPLGGVAVLLFARSEWGFHVYGHAAAESFTRACERALLEMTRHELVLRCRLLAMRQGPTAPITERLERRSWFFATEEGHELFRERLARTCAKPAPRPEIVCDREVTGPWSDYTTVWRFVLRPPSNRFLEEDERYFFW
;
A
#
# COMPACT_ATOMS: atom_id res chain seq x y z
N MET A 1 -12.53 -5.87 17.31
CA MET A 1 -11.97 -4.50 17.28
C MET A 1 -13.13 -3.52 17.25
N PHE A 2 -13.24 -2.59 18.21
CA PHE A 2 -14.33 -1.61 18.24
C PHE A 2 -13.94 -0.36 17.46
N SER A 3 -14.57 -0.16 16.30
CA SER A 3 -14.39 1.04 15.48
C SER A 3 -15.38 2.12 15.92
N LEU A 4 -14.90 3.36 16.05
CA LEU A 4 -15.71 4.56 16.24
C LEU A 4 -15.84 5.37 14.95
N ALA A 5 -15.59 4.78 13.78
CA ALA A 5 -15.60 5.49 12.51
C ALA A 5 -16.88 6.30 12.28
N SER A 6 -18.06 5.71 12.51
CA SER A 6 -19.35 6.42 12.35
C SER A 6 -19.47 7.66 13.24
N LEU A 7 -18.87 7.64 14.44
CA LEU A 7 -18.88 8.77 15.36
C LEU A 7 -17.78 9.77 15.00
N ARG A 8 -16.53 9.33 14.85
CA ARG A 8 -15.38 10.20 14.61
C ARG A 8 -15.39 10.84 13.23
N TYR A 9 -15.98 10.17 12.23
CA TYR A 9 -16.06 10.70 10.87
C TYR A 9 -17.35 11.47 10.57
N ARG A 10 -18.23 11.70 11.57
CA ARG A 10 -19.51 12.42 11.39
C ARG A 10 -19.37 13.83 10.81
N SER A 11 -18.22 14.48 11.05
CA SER A 11 -17.88 15.83 10.58
C SER A 11 -16.65 15.84 9.68
N VAL A 12 -16.24 14.69 9.13
CA VAL A 12 -15.00 14.62 8.32
C VAL A 12 -15.11 15.33 6.98
N MET A 13 -16.34 15.54 6.49
CA MET A 13 -16.59 16.23 5.22
C MET A 13 -16.33 17.73 5.31
N ALA A 14 -15.78 18.32 4.25
CA ALA A 14 -15.47 19.74 4.12
C ALA A 14 -16.69 20.65 4.30
N SER A 15 -17.86 20.20 3.85
CA SER A 15 -19.14 20.90 4.07
C SER A 15 -19.53 21.02 5.54
N ARG A 16 -18.84 20.32 6.44
CA ARG A 16 -18.98 20.39 7.90
C ARG A 16 -17.69 20.86 8.60
N GLY A 17 -16.78 21.49 7.86
CA GLY A 17 -15.50 21.98 8.36
C GLY A 17 -14.36 20.96 8.36
N GLY A 18 -14.62 19.70 8.01
CA GLY A 18 -13.63 18.62 8.03
C GLY A 18 -12.64 18.61 6.85
N PRO A 19 -11.66 17.69 6.86
CA PRO A 19 -10.58 17.65 5.88
C PRO A 19 -10.92 16.98 4.55
N VAL A 20 -12.00 16.18 4.46
CA VAL A 20 -12.35 15.39 3.25
C VAL A 20 -13.30 16.17 2.36
N GLU A 21 -12.86 16.50 1.15
CA GLU A 21 -13.65 17.22 0.15
C GLU A 21 -14.73 16.34 -0.48
N ARG A 22 -14.35 15.14 -0.92
CA ARG A 22 -15.23 14.24 -1.67
C ARG A 22 -14.93 12.78 -1.36
N ILE A 23 -15.98 11.95 -1.34
CA ILE A 23 -15.88 10.49 -1.30
C ILE A 23 -16.71 9.93 -2.43
N GLU A 24 -16.06 9.20 -3.34
CA GLU A 24 -16.70 8.45 -4.41
C GLU A 24 -16.78 6.98 -4.01
N THR A 25 -17.81 6.27 -4.46
CA THR A 25 -17.98 4.84 -4.18
C THR A 25 -18.57 4.15 -5.39
N GLY A 26 -18.08 2.96 -5.72
CA GLY A 26 -18.55 2.16 -6.84
C GLY A 26 -18.37 0.67 -6.60
N ASP A 27 -19.02 -0.13 -7.45
CA ASP A 27 -18.83 -1.58 -7.48
C ASP A 27 -17.40 -1.91 -7.94
N PHE A 28 -16.79 -2.88 -7.25
CA PHE A 28 -15.43 -3.35 -7.50
C PHE A 28 -15.39 -4.87 -7.37
N PRO A 29 -15.63 -5.61 -8.47
CA PRO A 29 -15.58 -7.07 -8.44
C PRO A 29 -14.14 -7.56 -8.29
N VAL A 30 -13.91 -8.52 -7.39
CA VAL A 30 -12.61 -9.14 -7.14
C VAL A 30 -12.79 -10.65 -7.16
N PHE A 31 -12.22 -11.32 -8.17
CA PHE A 31 -12.26 -12.79 -8.32
C PHE A 31 -13.65 -13.40 -8.05
N GLY A 32 -14.67 -12.89 -8.74
CA GLY A 32 -16.06 -13.36 -8.62
C GLY A 32 -16.81 -12.86 -7.38
N ARG A 33 -16.16 -12.14 -6.46
CA ARG A 33 -16.79 -11.51 -5.29
C ARG A 33 -17.13 -10.06 -5.60
N ARG A 34 -18.37 -9.65 -5.37
CA ARG A 34 -18.76 -8.24 -5.43
C ARG A 34 -18.28 -7.52 -4.18
N LEU A 35 -17.39 -6.54 -4.35
CA LEU A 35 -17.00 -5.60 -3.29
C LEU A 35 -17.39 -4.17 -3.71
N PHE A 36 -17.23 -3.25 -2.78
CA PHE A 36 -17.32 -1.82 -3.03
C PHE A 36 -15.95 -1.19 -2.85
N MET A 37 -15.55 -0.34 -3.79
CA MET A 37 -14.38 0.52 -3.65
C MET A 37 -14.84 1.94 -3.36
N ALA A 38 -14.20 2.60 -2.40
CA ALA A 38 -14.37 4.01 -2.13
C ALA A 38 -13.04 4.74 -2.28
N ASN A 39 -13.10 5.97 -2.77
CA ASN A 39 -11.97 6.87 -2.95
C ASN A 39 -12.26 8.19 -2.24
N ALA A 40 -11.39 8.60 -1.31
CA ALA A 40 -11.49 9.85 -0.59
C ALA A 40 -10.48 10.86 -1.13
N ARG A 41 -10.92 12.11 -1.29
CA ARG A 41 -10.07 13.26 -1.64
C ARG A 41 -10.10 14.26 -0.51
N LEU A 42 -8.93 14.70 -0.05
CA LEU A 42 -8.75 15.77 0.91
C LEU A 42 -8.91 17.13 0.26
N ARG A 43 -9.22 18.14 1.06
CA ARG A 43 -9.23 19.55 0.62
C ARG A 43 -7.86 19.98 0.08
N PRO A 44 -7.83 20.91 -0.89
CA PRO A 44 -6.57 21.54 -1.33
C PRO A 44 -5.75 22.09 -0.17
N GLY A 45 -4.42 21.96 -0.27
CA GLY A 45 -3.47 22.48 0.73
C GLY A 45 -3.13 21.52 1.88
N LEU A 46 -3.88 20.42 2.07
CA LEU A 46 -3.55 19.42 3.10
C LEU A 46 -2.47 18.43 2.66
N VAL A 47 -2.39 18.15 1.36
CA VAL A 47 -1.42 17.23 0.76
C VAL A 47 -0.90 17.82 -0.55
N ALA A 48 0.35 17.50 -0.88
CA ALA A 48 0.92 17.89 -2.16
C ALA A 48 0.31 17.04 -3.27
N ARG A 49 -0.35 17.67 -4.26
CA ARG A 49 -0.89 16.96 -5.41
C ARG A 49 0.26 16.44 -6.27
N ARG A 50 0.32 15.13 -6.48
CA ARG A 50 1.19 14.51 -7.49
C ARG A 50 0.41 14.39 -8.79
N GLN A 51 1.05 14.68 -9.91
CA GLN A 51 0.51 14.31 -11.21
C GLN A 51 0.73 12.81 -11.40
N ARG A 52 -0.34 12.04 -11.26
CA ARG A 52 -0.38 10.60 -11.55
C ARG A 52 -0.94 10.40 -12.95
N GLN A 53 -0.30 9.56 -13.76
CA GLN A 53 -0.75 9.24 -15.12
C GLN A 53 -1.38 7.85 -15.21
N VAL A 54 -1.23 7.04 -14.17
CA VAL A 54 -1.70 5.65 -14.13
C VAL A 54 -2.75 5.50 -13.03
N TYR A 55 -2.41 5.88 -11.81
CA TYR A 55 -3.28 5.76 -10.65
C TYR A 55 -4.16 6.99 -10.42
N SER A 56 -5.26 6.80 -9.67
CA SER A 56 -6.15 7.89 -9.27
C SER A 56 -5.45 8.93 -8.40
N ASP A 57 -5.93 10.16 -8.48
CA ASP A 57 -5.62 11.32 -7.63
C ASP A 57 -6.25 11.24 -6.23
N ALA A 58 -6.88 10.12 -5.86
CA ALA A 58 -7.41 9.90 -4.52
C ALA A 58 -6.29 9.91 -3.46
N ASP A 59 -6.59 10.52 -2.32
CA ASP A 59 -5.67 10.64 -1.19
C ASP A 59 -5.77 9.45 -0.23
N GLY A 60 -6.89 8.72 -0.30
CA GLY A 60 -7.08 7.45 0.38
C GLY A 60 -8.15 6.62 -0.30
N SER A 61 -8.13 5.32 -0.06
CA SER A 61 -8.97 4.35 -0.73
C SER A 61 -9.38 3.19 0.19
N GLY A 62 -10.45 2.49 -0.16
CA GLY A 62 -10.93 1.39 0.67
C GLY A 62 -11.75 0.43 -0.13
N ALA A 63 -11.58 -0.87 0.13
CA ALA A 63 -12.34 -1.93 -0.52
C ALA A 63 -12.96 -2.86 0.52
N HIS A 64 -14.27 -3.07 0.46
CA HIS A 64 -14.97 -3.96 1.41
C HIS A 64 -16.30 -4.45 0.83
N VAL A 65 -16.84 -5.55 1.34
CA VAL A 65 -18.22 -6.03 1.03
C VAL A 65 -19.32 -5.06 1.46
N SER A 66 -18.98 -4.06 2.29
CA SER A 66 -19.92 -3.05 2.78
C SER A 66 -19.44 -1.69 2.27
N PRO A 67 -20.30 -0.93 1.56
CA PRO A 67 -19.92 0.38 1.03
C PRO A 67 -19.57 1.35 2.16
N MET A 68 -20.24 1.24 3.32
CA MET A 68 -19.94 2.08 4.48
C MET A 68 -18.53 1.82 5.02
N VAL A 69 -18.13 0.55 5.14
CA VAL A 69 -16.80 0.18 5.63
C VAL A 69 -15.73 0.61 4.62
N ALA A 70 -15.97 0.42 3.32
CA ALA A 70 -15.08 0.88 2.27
C ALA A 70 -14.84 2.40 2.38
N ARG A 71 -15.89 3.19 2.60
CA ARG A 71 -15.79 4.65 2.82
C ARG A 71 -14.98 4.99 4.06
N HIS A 72 -15.18 4.29 5.18
CA HIS A 72 -14.41 4.52 6.39
C HIS A 72 -12.92 4.21 6.18
N MET A 73 -12.59 3.10 5.50
CA MET A 73 -11.21 2.77 5.14
C MET A 73 -10.57 3.86 4.28
N ALA A 74 -11.29 4.33 3.25
CA ALA A 74 -10.82 5.42 2.39
C ALA A 74 -10.55 6.71 3.16
N VAL A 75 -11.42 7.04 4.12
CA VAL A 75 -11.21 8.18 5.02
C VAL A 75 -9.98 7.96 5.89
N SER A 76 -9.82 6.79 6.52
CA SER A 76 -8.64 6.47 7.34
C SER A 76 -7.34 6.64 6.54
N GLU A 77 -7.24 6.05 5.35
CA GLU A 77 -6.05 6.16 4.49
C GLU A 77 -5.80 7.63 4.07
N SER A 78 -6.86 8.42 3.81
CA SER A 78 -6.68 9.84 3.47
C SER A 78 -6.14 10.66 4.65
N LEU A 79 -6.59 10.37 5.88
CA LEU A 79 -6.10 11.05 7.08
C LEU A 79 -4.67 10.65 7.43
N GLU A 80 -4.29 9.41 7.16
CA GLU A 80 -2.91 8.94 7.22
C GLU A 80 -2.02 9.69 6.21
N ARG A 81 -2.51 9.87 4.98
CA ARG A 81 -1.82 10.64 3.94
C ARG A 81 -1.62 12.10 4.35
N TRP A 82 -2.63 12.70 4.97
CA TRP A 82 -2.52 14.04 5.54
C TRP A 82 -1.45 14.08 6.64
N ALA A 83 -1.46 13.12 7.57
CA ALA A 83 -0.47 13.01 8.62
C ALA A 83 0.95 12.94 8.05
N PHE A 84 1.17 12.06 7.07
CA PHE A 84 2.45 11.90 6.39
C PHE A 84 2.97 13.23 5.81
N HIS A 85 2.15 13.92 5.01
CA HIS A 85 2.56 15.17 4.37
C HIS A 85 2.83 16.29 5.36
N ALA A 86 2.09 16.34 6.47
CA ALA A 86 2.30 17.31 7.53
C ALA A 86 3.61 17.06 8.31
N THR A 87 4.06 15.81 8.44
CA THR A 87 5.21 15.47 9.27
C THR A 87 6.52 15.27 8.52
N VAL A 88 6.50 14.72 7.30
CA VAL A 88 7.71 14.30 6.57
C VAL A 88 8.67 15.46 6.26
N ARG A 89 8.15 16.69 6.14
CA ARG A 89 8.93 17.93 5.92
C ARG A 89 8.96 18.86 7.14
N SER A 90 8.45 18.41 8.28
CA SER A 90 8.43 19.21 9.51
C SER A 90 9.76 19.08 10.27
N GLU A 91 9.97 19.95 11.25
CA GLU A 91 11.08 19.84 12.21
C GLU A 91 11.03 18.53 13.02
N ARG A 92 9.86 17.89 13.11
CA ARG A 92 9.66 16.61 13.79
C ARG A 92 9.98 15.39 12.93
N ARG A 93 10.55 15.56 11.73
CA ARG A 93 10.72 14.45 10.78
C ARG A 93 11.56 13.29 11.33
N GLU A 94 12.62 13.59 12.07
CA GLU A 94 13.52 12.61 12.68
C GLU A 94 12.83 11.83 13.82
N GLU A 95 11.89 12.48 14.52
CA GLU A 95 11.08 11.83 15.57
C GLU A 95 10.31 10.60 15.03
N PHE A 96 9.95 10.65 13.75
CA PHE A 96 9.15 9.64 13.07
C PHE A 96 9.97 8.76 12.10
N GLY A 97 11.30 8.88 12.12
CA GLY A 97 12.19 8.10 11.26
C GLY A 97 12.15 8.46 9.78
N PHE A 98 11.67 9.67 9.42
CA PHE A 98 11.63 10.12 8.02
C PHE A 98 13.00 10.53 7.46
N ASP A 99 14.03 10.55 8.29
CA ASP A 99 15.44 10.65 7.91
C ASP A 99 15.99 9.31 7.39
N VAL A 100 15.39 8.18 7.80
CA VAL A 100 15.75 6.83 7.33
C VAL A 100 14.81 6.34 6.23
N ASP A 101 13.50 6.55 6.36
CA ASP A 101 12.50 6.22 5.34
C ASP A 101 11.55 7.41 5.16
N GLU A 102 11.76 8.19 4.10
CA GLU A 102 10.97 9.39 3.77
C GLU A 102 9.60 9.09 3.13
N THR A 103 9.19 7.83 3.03
CA THR A 103 7.89 7.42 2.46
C THR A 103 6.83 7.23 3.54
N SER A 104 5.59 6.94 3.15
CA SER A 104 4.50 6.62 4.07
C SER A 104 4.56 5.19 4.65
N ASN A 105 5.57 4.38 4.30
CA ASN A 105 5.71 2.99 4.74
C ASN A 105 5.54 2.79 6.25
N GLY A 106 4.65 1.88 6.62
CA GLY A 106 4.42 1.55 8.03
C GLY A 106 3.66 2.66 8.75
N MET A 107 2.84 3.43 8.04
CA MET A 107 1.81 4.26 8.65
C MET A 107 0.49 3.53 8.65
N ALA A 108 -0.33 3.77 9.67
CA ALA A 108 -1.70 3.26 9.69
C ALA A 108 -2.60 4.18 10.49
N ALA A 109 -3.76 4.51 9.94
CA ALA A 109 -4.82 5.21 10.64
C ALA A 109 -5.92 4.27 11.16
N PHE A 110 -6.37 4.48 12.40
CA PHE A 110 -7.56 3.82 12.92
C PHE A 110 -8.45 4.73 13.79
N PRO A 111 -9.76 4.84 13.52
CA PRO A 111 -10.68 5.68 14.28
C PRO A 111 -11.24 4.93 15.50
N GLY A 112 -10.38 4.56 16.45
CA GLY A 112 -10.76 3.82 17.66
C GLY A 112 -10.45 4.58 18.96
N LEU A 113 -10.96 4.09 20.09
CA LEU A 113 -10.61 4.64 21.41
C LEU A 113 -9.16 4.37 21.81
N SER A 114 -8.53 3.35 21.22
CA SER A 114 -7.16 2.93 21.51
C SER A 114 -6.31 3.05 20.26
N ALA A 115 -5.02 3.34 20.46
CA ALA A 115 -4.00 3.33 19.42
C ALA A 115 -3.61 1.92 18.95
N ALA A 116 -3.94 0.87 19.71
CA ALA A 116 -3.47 -0.50 19.42
C ALA A 116 -3.81 -1.02 18.01
N PRO A 117 -5.02 -0.77 17.45
CA PRO A 117 -5.32 -1.10 16.07
C PRO A 117 -4.46 -0.37 15.03
N ALA A 118 -4.23 0.94 15.22
CA ALA A 118 -3.38 1.73 14.33
C ALA A 118 -1.94 1.19 14.39
N ARG A 119 -1.40 0.98 15.60
CA ARG A 119 -0.08 0.38 15.79
C ARG A 119 0.04 -0.99 15.13
N ARG A 120 -0.96 -1.87 15.29
CA ARG A 120 -0.97 -3.20 14.66
C ARG A 120 -0.97 -3.11 13.14
N GLY A 121 -1.76 -2.20 12.57
CA GLY A 121 -1.75 -1.94 11.12
C GLY A 121 -0.39 -1.49 10.63
N ALA A 122 0.22 -0.52 11.32
CA ALA A 122 1.53 0.02 11.00
C ALA A 122 2.63 -1.05 11.07
N ILE A 123 2.59 -1.92 12.08
CA ILE A 123 3.53 -3.06 12.19
C ILE A 123 3.40 -4.00 10.99
N LEU A 124 2.17 -4.42 10.66
CA LEU A 124 1.96 -5.33 9.53
C LEU A 124 2.45 -4.72 8.23
N GLU A 125 2.09 -3.47 7.95
CA GLU A 125 2.58 -2.77 6.75
C GLU A 125 4.12 -2.69 6.75
N SER A 126 4.74 -2.33 7.87
CA SER A 126 6.21 -2.28 7.95
C SER A 126 6.87 -3.64 7.70
N LEU A 127 6.26 -4.74 8.17
CA LEU A 127 6.76 -6.10 7.94
C LEU A 127 6.61 -6.52 6.48
N GLU A 128 5.53 -6.13 5.82
CA GLU A 128 5.34 -6.30 4.38
C GLU A 128 6.48 -5.61 3.60
N ARG A 129 6.74 -4.33 3.92
CA ARG A 129 7.79 -3.55 3.25
C ARG A 129 9.18 -4.11 3.56
N PHE A 130 9.43 -4.49 4.81
CA PHE A 130 10.67 -5.18 5.19
C PHE A 130 10.89 -6.42 4.33
N CYS A 131 9.88 -7.30 4.21
CA CYS A 131 10.00 -8.53 3.44
C CYS A 131 10.23 -8.25 1.95
N LEU A 132 9.46 -7.35 1.34
CA LEU A 132 9.58 -7.06 -0.10
C LEU A 132 10.95 -6.46 -0.45
N LEU A 133 11.41 -5.46 0.30
CA LEU A 133 12.67 -4.79 0.03
C LEU A 133 13.86 -5.74 0.26
N HIS A 134 13.86 -6.48 1.37
CA HIS A 134 14.92 -7.44 1.66
C HIS A 134 14.90 -8.62 0.70
N TRP A 135 13.72 -9.08 0.28
CA TRP A 135 13.61 -10.13 -0.73
C TRP A 135 14.19 -9.61 -2.03
N TRP A 136 13.74 -8.46 -2.55
CA TRP A 136 14.23 -7.92 -3.81
C TRP A 136 15.76 -7.77 -3.83
N GLU A 137 16.35 -7.33 -2.73
CA GLU A 137 17.80 -7.15 -2.58
C GLU A 137 18.58 -8.42 -2.21
N GLY A 138 17.95 -9.59 -2.25
CA GLY A 138 18.62 -10.88 -2.05
C GLY A 138 19.05 -11.14 -0.60
N LYS A 139 18.37 -10.55 0.38
CA LYS A 139 18.69 -10.67 1.82
C LYS A 139 17.83 -11.68 2.55
N ILE A 140 16.64 -12.00 2.02
CA ILE A 140 15.78 -13.06 2.51
C ILE A 140 15.23 -13.87 1.34
N ASP A 141 14.83 -15.10 1.64
CA ASP A 141 14.07 -15.96 0.73
C ASP A 141 12.59 -15.93 1.08
N GLY A 142 11.77 -16.21 0.06
CA GLY A 142 10.36 -16.50 0.24
C GLY A 142 10.07 -17.95 -0.14
N GLN A 143 8.96 -18.46 0.36
CA GLN A 143 8.48 -19.79 0.04
C GLN A 143 7.32 -19.71 -0.96
N LEU A 144 7.45 -20.37 -2.11
CA LEU A 144 6.31 -20.53 -3.02
C LEU A 144 5.23 -21.38 -2.34
N ARG A 145 3.99 -20.89 -2.39
CA ARG A 145 2.84 -21.55 -1.82
C ARG A 145 1.67 -21.50 -2.78
N ASP A 146 0.90 -22.57 -2.80
CA ASP A 146 -0.34 -22.63 -3.55
C ASP A 146 -1.36 -21.67 -2.96
N THR A 147 -2.19 -21.12 -3.84
CA THR A 147 -3.32 -20.28 -3.47
C THR A 147 -4.63 -20.96 -3.85
N GLU A 148 -5.73 -20.51 -3.26
CA GLU A 148 -7.06 -20.99 -3.65
C GLU A 148 -7.56 -20.39 -4.97
N TRP A 149 -6.85 -19.40 -5.54
CA TRP A 149 -7.23 -18.71 -6.77
C TRP A 149 -6.46 -19.29 -7.98
N PRO A 150 -7.17 -19.90 -8.95
CA PRO A 150 -6.52 -20.44 -10.14
C PRO A 150 -5.68 -19.40 -10.88
N GLY A 151 -4.46 -19.77 -11.27
CA GLY A 151 -3.54 -18.89 -12.01
C GLY A 151 -2.86 -17.81 -11.17
N VAL A 152 -3.09 -17.78 -9.85
CA VAL A 152 -2.43 -16.87 -8.92
C VAL A 152 -1.42 -17.64 -8.07
N SER A 153 -0.17 -17.21 -8.12
CA SER A 153 0.92 -17.78 -7.30
C SER A 153 1.22 -16.87 -6.12
N ALA A 154 1.62 -17.45 -4.99
CA ALA A 154 2.05 -16.69 -3.82
C ALA A 154 3.51 -17.01 -3.47
N LEU A 155 4.28 -15.95 -3.24
CA LEU A 155 5.54 -16.01 -2.51
C LEU A 155 5.29 -15.54 -1.08
N ALA A 156 5.44 -16.43 -0.11
CA ALA A 156 5.18 -16.17 1.30
C ALA A 156 6.48 -15.91 2.09
N PHE A 157 6.39 -15.05 3.08
CA PHE A 157 7.47 -14.72 4.01
C PHE A 157 7.00 -14.87 5.44
N GLU A 158 7.92 -15.24 6.32
CA GLU A 158 7.74 -15.26 7.77
C GLU A 158 8.49 -14.06 8.36
N PRO A 159 7.82 -12.92 8.61
CA PRO A 159 8.49 -11.72 9.09
C PRO A 159 9.01 -11.90 10.53
N PRO A 160 10.09 -11.21 10.91
CA PRO A 160 10.77 -11.47 12.18
C PRO A 160 9.99 -11.06 13.44
N LEU A 161 8.90 -10.30 13.29
CA LEU A 161 8.02 -9.88 14.38
C LEU A 161 6.64 -10.58 14.34
N GLY A 162 6.53 -11.68 13.60
CA GLY A 162 5.32 -12.47 13.45
C GLY A 162 4.42 -12.03 12.30
N GLY A 163 3.27 -12.70 12.17
CA GLY A 163 2.39 -12.57 11.01
C GLY A 163 2.94 -13.29 9.78
N VAL A 164 2.37 -12.97 8.62
CA VAL A 164 2.76 -13.49 7.31
C VAL A 164 2.69 -12.33 6.31
N ALA A 165 3.76 -12.12 5.55
CA ALA A 165 3.74 -11.26 4.38
C ALA A 165 3.67 -12.14 3.12
N VAL A 166 2.94 -11.70 2.11
CA VAL A 166 2.84 -12.39 0.83
C VAL A 166 3.02 -11.42 -0.32
N LEU A 167 3.58 -11.94 -1.40
CA LEU A 167 3.58 -11.33 -2.72
C LEU A 167 2.84 -12.26 -3.67
N LEU A 168 1.69 -11.81 -4.16
CA LEU A 168 0.94 -12.50 -5.21
C LEU A 168 1.40 -12.02 -6.58
N PHE A 169 1.40 -12.94 -7.54
CA PHE A 169 1.65 -12.63 -8.93
C PHE A 169 0.86 -13.54 -9.86
N ALA A 170 0.41 -12.98 -10.98
CA ALA A 170 -0.35 -13.69 -12.00
C ALA A 170 -0.12 -13.08 -13.39
N ARG A 171 -0.51 -13.82 -14.43
CA ARG A 171 -0.69 -13.27 -15.79
C ARG A 171 -2.16 -12.92 -15.98
N SER A 172 -2.44 -11.67 -16.29
CA SER A 172 -3.81 -11.20 -16.57
C SER A 172 -4.34 -11.78 -17.88
N GLU A 173 -5.67 -11.82 -18.03
CA GLU A 173 -6.34 -12.18 -19.29
C GLU A 173 -6.01 -11.20 -20.43
N TRP A 174 -5.51 -10.01 -20.09
CA TRP A 174 -5.09 -8.97 -21.02
C TRP A 174 -3.63 -9.12 -21.47
N GLY A 175 -2.95 -10.17 -21.03
CA GLY A 175 -1.62 -10.57 -21.49
C GLY A 175 -0.45 -9.95 -20.72
N PHE A 176 -0.69 -9.04 -19.78
CA PHE A 176 0.32 -8.41 -18.92
C PHE A 176 0.40 -9.08 -17.54
N HIS A 177 1.48 -8.81 -16.79
CA HIS A 177 1.69 -9.35 -15.44
C HIS A 177 1.15 -8.41 -14.36
N VAL A 178 0.59 -9.00 -13.29
CA VAL A 178 0.04 -8.26 -12.16
C VAL A 178 0.60 -8.80 -10.86
N TYR A 179 0.76 -7.90 -9.90
CA TYR A 179 1.28 -8.20 -8.58
C TYR A 179 0.44 -7.48 -7.53
N GLY A 180 0.40 -8.06 -6.34
CA GLY A 180 -0.09 -7.40 -5.14
C GLY A 180 0.57 -8.01 -3.92
N HIS A 181 0.79 -7.22 -2.88
CA HIS A 181 1.43 -7.70 -1.68
C HIS A 181 0.68 -7.23 -0.45
N ALA A 182 0.76 -8.00 0.62
CA ALA A 182 0.15 -7.63 1.88
C ALA A 182 0.80 -8.39 3.02
N ALA A 183 0.73 -7.82 4.23
CA ALA A 183 0.90 -8.57 5.46
C ALA A 183 -0.39 -8.68 6.27
N ALA A 184 -0.55 -9.83 6.94
CA ALA A 184 -1.61 -10.09 7.89
C ALA A 184 -1.17 -11.12 8.94
N GLU A 185 -2.07 -11.49 9.83
CA GLU A 185 -1.78 -12.45 10.90
C GLU A 185 -1.79 -13.91 10.45
N SER A 186 -2.27 -14.17 9.22
CA SER A 186 -2.30 -15.50 8.63
C SER A 186 -2.10 -15.41 7.12
N PHE A 187 -1.60 -16.50 6.54
CA PHE A 187 -1.37 -16.61 5.09
C PHE A 187 -2.63 -16.31 4.27
N THR A 188 -3.79 -16.88 4.64
CA THR A 188 -5.05 -16.64 3.94
C THR A 188 -5.45 -15.16 3.95
N ARG A 189 -5.36 -14.50 5.11
CA ARG A 189 -5.71 -13.07 5.22
C ARG A 189 -4.73 -12.17 4.47
N ALA A 190 -3.45 -12.54 4.46
CA ALA A 190 -2.44 -11.82 3.69
C ALA A 190 -2.74 -11.97 2.18
N CYS A 191 -3.06 -13.18 1.72
CA CYS A 191 -3.44 -13.39 0.32
C CYS A 191 -4.73 -12.65 -0.06
N GLU A 192 -5.78 -12.68 0.76
CA GLU A 192 -7.01 -11.92 0.48
C GLU A 192 -6.72 -10.41 0.32
N ARG A 193 -5.88 -9.83 1.17
CA ARG A 193 -5.49 -8.42 1.09
C ARG A 193 -4.65 -8.13 -0.16
N ALA A 194 -3.64 -8.96 -0.42
CA ALA A 194 -2.78 -8.84 -1.58
C ALA A 194 -3.57 -9.00 -2.89
N LEU A 195 -4.62 -9.84 -2.89
CA LEU A 195 -5.50 -10.03 -4.04
C LEU A 195 -6.33 -8.78 -4.35
N LEU A 196 -6.80 -8.07 -3.31
CA LEU A 196 -7.48 -6.78 -3.49
C LEU A 196 -6.55 -5.76 -4.15
N GLU A 197 -5.31 -5.68 -3.69
CA GLU A 197 -4.30 -4.79 -4.25
C GLU A 197 -3.94 -5.17 -5.69
N MET A 198 -3.70 -6.46 -5.95
CA MET A 198 -3.41 -6.98 -7.28
C MET A 198 -4.55 -6.69 -8.27
N THR A 199 -5.81 -6.87 -7.85
CA THR A 199 -6.97 -6.60 -8.70
C THR A 199 -7.13 -5.11 -8.99
N ARG A 200 -6.82 -4.25 -8.02
CA ARG A 200 -6.82 -2.79 -8.23
C ARG A 200 -5.74 -2.37 -9.21
N HIS A 201 -4.56 -2.96 -9.05
CA HIS A 201 -3.43 -2.73 -9.94
C HIS A 201 -3.76 -3.21 -11.37
N GLU A 202 -4.36 -4.39 -11.53
CA GLU A 202 -4.85 -4.89 -12.82
C GLU A 202 -5.83 -3.91 -13.49
N LEU A 203 -6.82 -3.43 -12.74
CA LEU A 203 -7.82 -2.48 -13.26
C LEU A 203 -7.15 -1.20 -13.79
N VAL A 204 -6.20 -0.67 -13.02
CA VAL A 204 -5.45 0.54 -13.38
C VAL A 204 -4.63 0.33 -14.66
N LEU A 205 -3.89 -0.78 -14.76
CA LEU A 205 -3.11 -1.11 -15.96
C LEU A 205 -4.00 -1.32 -17.19
N ARG A 206 -5.13 -2.01 -17.02
CA ARG A 206 -6.12 -2.23 -18.08
C ARG A 206 -6.69 -0.91 -18.60
N CYS A 207 -7.07 0.01 -17.71
CA CYS A 207 -7.56 1.33 -18.09
C CYS A 207 -6.53 2.10 -18.93
N ARG A 208 -5.25 2.05 -18.54
CA ARG A 208 -4.17 2.68 -19.30
C ARG A 208 -3.98 2.04 -20.68
N LEU A 209 -3.96 0.71 -20.76
CA LEU A 209 -3.85 0.00 -22.05
C LEU A 209 -5.00 0.34 -22.99
N LEU A 210 -6.22 0.45 -22.47
CA LEU A 210 -7.38 0.89 -23.25
C LEU A 210 -7.23 2.33 -23.74
N ALA A 211 -6.73 3.24 -22.90
CA ALA A 211 -6.46 4.62 -23.31
C ALA A 211 -5.40 4.71 -24.41
N MET A 212 -4.33 3.92 -24.32
CA MET A 212 -3.28 3.85 -25.34
C MET A 212 -3.78 3.35 -26.70
N ARG A 213 -4.81 2.48 -26.71
CA ARG A 213 -5.47 2.04 -27.94
C ARG A 213 -6.32 3.13 -28.60
N GLN A 214 -6.76 4.13 -27.84
CA GLN A 214 -7.56 5.25 -28.36
C GLN A 214 -6.69 6.41 -28.86
N GLY A 215 -5.41 6.45 -28.49
CA GLY A 215 -4.47 7.46 -28.96
C GLY A 215 -3.24 7.58 -28.06
N PRO A 216 -2.34 8.53 -28.36
CA PRO A 216 -1.16 8.78 -27.54
C PRO A 216 -1.53 9.16 -26.11
N THR A 217 -0.99 8.44 -25.13
CA THR A 217 -1.09 8.80 -23.71
C THR A 217 0.14 9.57 -23.25
N ALA A 218 -0.03 10.46 -22.28
CA ALA A 218 1.10 11.12 -21.63
C ALA A 218 2.10 10.09 -21.05
N PRO A 219 3.41 10.41 -21.11
CA PRO A 219 4.44 9.56 -20.50
C PRO A 219 4.23 9.46 -18.98
N ILE A 220 4.60 8.32 -18.41
CA ILE A 220 4.55 8.10 -16.96
C ILE A 220 5.78 8.78 -16.37
N THR A 221 5.57 9.74 -15.46
CA THR A 221 6.66 10.50 -14.84
C THR A 221 6.88 10.10 -13.39
N GLU A 222 5.86 9.58 -12.71
CA GLU A 222 5.94 9.20 -11.30
C GLU A 222 6.68 7.86 -11.17
N ARG A 223 7.67 7.81 -10.27
CA ARG A 223 8.60 6.68 -10.12
C ARG A 223 7.90 5.34 -9.85
N LEU A 224 6.97 5.32 -8.91
CA LEU A 224 6.27 4.10 -8.50
C LEU A 224 5.36 3.63 -9.64
N GLU A 225 4.73 4.56 -10.36
CA GLU A 225 3.96 4.24 -11.56
C GLU A 225 4.84 3.65 -12.68
N ARG A 226 6.07 4.17 -12.87
CA ARG A 226 7.02 3.61 -13.85
C ARG A 226 7.44 2.19 -13.51
N ARG A 227 7.78 1.92 -12.24
CA ARG A 227 8.10 0.56 -11.77
C ARG A 227 6.93 -0.39 -11.99
N SER A 228 5.76 0.03 -11.55
CA SER A 228 4.51 -0.69 -11.69
C SER A 228 4.20 -1.04 -13.15
N TRP A 229 4.44 -0.09 -14.07
CA TRP A 229 4.28 -0.31 -15.51
C TRP A 229 5.36 -1.24 -16.09
N PHE A 230 6.63 -1.05 -15.72
CA PHE A 230 7.74 -1.89 -16.17
C PHE A 230 7.52 -3.36 -15.81
N PHE A 231 7.15 -3.65 -14.56
CA PHE A 231 6.93 -5.04 -14.11
C PHE A 231 5.70 -5.71 -14.71
N ALA A 232 4.77 -4.93 -15.27
CA ALA A 232 3.65 -5.48 -16.03
C ALA A 232 4.07 -6.05 -17.41
N THR A 233 5.25 -5.67 -17.91
CA THR A 233 5.81 -6.17 -19.18
C THR A 233 6.47 -7.54 -19.02
N GLU A 234 6.72 -8.23 -20.14
CA GLU A 234 7.49 -9.48 -20.16
C GLU A 234 8.94 -9.28 -19.68
N GLU A 235 9.58 -8.16 -20.02
CA GLU A 235 10.94 -7.84 -19.59
C GLU A 235 11.01 -7.67 -18.06
N GLY A 236 10.10 -6.88 -17.50
CA GLY A 236 10.04 -6.70 -16.05
C GLY A 236 9.69 -8.00 -15.32
N HIS A 237 8.80 -8.81 -15.88
CA HIS A 237 8.46 -10.11 -15.31
C HIS A 237 9.62 -11.13 -15.39
N GLU A 238 10.45 -11.12 -16.45
CA GLU A 238 11.67 -11.93 -16.50
C GLU A 238 12.62 -11.54 -15.37
N LEU A 239 12.84 -10.25 -15.13
CA LEU A 239 13.67 -9.79 -14.00
C LEU A 239 13.11 -10.26 -12.65
N PHE A 240 11.80 -10.23 -12.49
CA PHE A 240 11.12 -10.80 -11.32
C PHE A 240 11.38 -12.31 -11.19
N ARG A 241 11.27 -13.08 -12.29
CA ARG A 241 11.52 -14.53 -12.30
C ARG A 241 12.99 -14.87 -12.02
N GLU A 242 13.93 -14.10 -12.56
CA GLU A 242 15.34 -14.23 -12.23
C GLU A 242 15.58 -14.05 -10.74
N ARG A 243 14.91 -13.06 -10.11
CA ARG A 243 15.00 -12.90 -8.67
C ARG A 243 14.36 -14.07 -7.93
N LEU A 244 13.17 -14.51 -8.35
CA LEU A 244 12.45 -15.63 -7.74
C LEU A 244 13.26 -16.94 -7.73
N ALA A 245 14.05 -17.18 -8.77
CA ALA A 245 14.89 -18.38 -8.90
C ALA A 245 16.15 -18.38 -8.02
N ARG A 246 16.52 -17.23 -7.43
CA ARG A 246 17.73 -17.10 -6.59
C ARG A 246 17.41 -17.35 -5.13
N THR A 247 18.26 -18.12 -4.47
CA THR A 247 18.22 -18.34 -3.01
C THR A 247 19.28 -17.50 -2.31
N CYS A 248 18.97 -17.02 -1.11
CA CYS A 248 19.88 -16.34 -0.22
C CYS A 248 20.69 -17.37 0.58
N ALA A 249 22.01 -17.34 0.46
CA ALA A 249 22.89 -18.20 1.26
C ALA A 249 23.14 -17.65 2.67
N LYS A 250 22.74 -16.40 2.96
CA LYS A 250 23.06 -15.70 4.21
C LYS A 250 21.92 -15.80 5.21
N PRO A 251 22.23 -15.76 6.53
CA PRO A 251 21.19 -15.63 7.55
C PRO A 251 20.32 -14.41 7.31
N ALA A 252 19.03 -14.54 7.61
CA ALA A 252 18.09 -13.42 7.54
C ALA A 252 18.58 -12.25 8.42
N PRO A 253 18.46 -11.00 7.94
CA PRO A 253 18.87 -9.83 8.69
C PRO A 253 18.02 -9.67 9.95
N ARG A 254 18.65 -9.19 11.03
CA ARG A 254 17.92 -8.82 12.24
C ARG A 254 17.14 -7.53 11.97
N PRO A 255 15.85 -7.46 12.32
CA PRO A 255 15.09 -6.22 12.16
C PRO A 255 15.60 -5.15 13.12
N GLU A 256 15.75 -3.93 12.64
CA GLU A 256 16.01 -2.75 13.45
C GLU A 256 14.79 -1.84 13.41
N ILE A 257 14.19 -1.57 14.57
CA ILE A 257 13.05 -0.66 14.70
C ILE A 257 13.58 0.77 14.77
N VAL A 258 13.33 1.54 13.72
CA VAL A 258 13.69 2.96 13.62
C VAL A 258 12.65 3.84 14.31
N CYS A 259 11.38 3.49 14.16
CA CYS A 259 10.27 4.24 14.75
C CYS A 259 9.15 3.28 15.20
N ASP A 260 8.52 3.59 16.32
CA ASP A 260 7.31 2.95 16.82
C ASP A 260 6.56 3.96 17.69
N ARG A 261 5.74 4.82 17.07
CA ARG A 261 5.09 5.94 17.77
C ARG A 261 3.80 6.40 17.10
N GLU A 262 2.92 6.98 17.91
CA GLU A 262 1.79 7.77 17.42
C GLU A 262 2.27 9.06 16.73
N VAL A 263 1.70 9.34 15.56
CA VAL A 263 1.88 10.60 14.83
C VAL A 263 0.73 11.52 15.19
N THR A 264 1.00 12.50 16.05
CA THR A 264 -0.01 13.47 16.55
C THR A 264 -0.12 14.69 15.64
N GLY A 265 -1.32 15.21 15.42
CA GLY A 265 -1.54 16.44 14.67
C GLY A 265 -3.03 16.77 14.50
N PRO A 266 -3.41 17.68 13.58
CA PRO A 266 -4.81 18.06 13.40
C PRO A 266 -5.76 16.92 12.97
N TRP A 267 -5.22 15.81 12.43
CA TRP A 267 -6.01 14.60 12.15
C TRP A 267 -6.40 13.82 13.41
N SER A 268 -5.76 14.06 14.55
CA SER A 268 -6.02 13.38 15.83
C SER A 268 -7.45 13.57 16.33
N ASP A 269 -8.15 14.61 15.87
CA ASP A 269 -9.59 14.82 16.12
C ASP A 269 -10.47 13.71 15.51
N TYR A 270 -9.99 13.06 14.46
CA TYR A 270 -10.73 12.08 13.66
C TYR A 270 -10.19 10.66 13.82
N THR A 271 -8.87 10.50 13.96
CA THR A 271 -8.25 9.18 13.94
C THR A 271 -6.92 9.19 14.68
N THR A 272 -6.54 8.05 15.23
CA THR A 272 -5.15 7.82 15.64
C THR A 272 -4.36 7.41 14.41
N VAL A 273 -3.17 7.98 14.21
CA VAL A 273 -2.21 7.57 13.18
C VAL A 273 -0.97 7.05 13.89
N TRP A 274 -0.51 5.85 13.53
CA TRP A 274 0.71 5.27 14.08
C TRP A 274 1.75 5.12 12.98
N ARG A 275 3.03 5.28 13.34
CA ARG A 275 4.18 5.01 12.49
C ARG A 275 5.02 3.90 13.12
N PHE A 276 5.31 2.87 12.34
CA PHE A 276 6.22 1.79 12.69
C PHE A 276 7.17 1.54 11.51
N VAL A 277 8.47 1.77 11.70
CA VAL A 277 9.46 1.65 10.62
C VAL A 277 10.54 0.65 11.01
N LEU A 278 10.74 -0.33 10.15
CA LEU A 278 11.94 -1.16 10.14
C LEU A 278 12.96 -0.53 9.19
N ARG A 279 14.25 -0.55 9.58
CA ARG A 279 15.31 -0.06 8.70
C ARG A 279 15.30 -0.84 7.37
N PRO A 280 15.22 -0.16 6.21
CA PRO A 280 15.30 -0.82 4.91
C PRO A 280 16.71 -1.37 4.66
N PRO A 281 16.88 -2.35 3.74
CA PRO A 281 18.20 -2.93 3.45
C PRO A 281 19.16 -1.93 2.79
N SER A 282 18.62 -0.95 2.07
CA SER A 282 19.33 0.15 1.44
C SER A 282 18.34 1.26 1.06
N ASN A 283 18.85 2.38 0.51
CA ASN A 283 18.02 3.46 -0.03
C ASN A 283 17.62 3.24 -1.50
N ARG A 284 17.94 2.09 -2.11
CA ARG A 284 17.70 1.84 -3.54
C ARG A 284 16.22 1.92 -3.94
N PHE A 285 15.32 1.59 -3.01
CA PHE A 285 13.88 1.74 -3.25
C PHE A 285 13.45 3.21 -3.43
N LEU A 286 14.29 4.18 -3.05
CA LEU A 286 14.09 5.62 -3.27
C LEU A 286 14.76 6.14 -4.55
N GLU A 287 15.60 5.35 -5.21
CA GLU A 287 16.29 5.75 -6.45
C GLU A 287 15.33 5.76 -7.65
N GLU A 288 15.58 6.62 -8.64
CA GLU A 288 14.82 6.72 -9.90
C GLU A 288 15.12 5.55 -10.88
N ASP A 289 15.09 4.32 -10.35
CA ASP A 289 15.24 3.06 -11.10
C ASP A 289 13.88 2.37 -11.24
N GLU A 290 13.38 2.26 -12.47
CA GLU A 290 12.13 1.56 -12.78
C GLU A 290 12.26 0.03 -12.67
N ARG A 291 13.49 -0.49 -12.64
CA ARG A 291 13.77 -1.92 -12.52
C ARG A 291 13.79 -2.39 -11.06
N TYR A 292 13.53 -1.52 -10.09
CA TYR A 292 13.42 -1.91 -8.68
C TYR A 292 11.99 -2.35 -8.36
N PHE A 293 11.80 -3.58 -7.86
CA PHE A 293 10.47 -4.16 -7.60
C PHE A 293 9.87 -3.62 -6.30
N PHE A 294 9.25 -2.45 -6.37
CA PHE A 294 8.53 -1.83 -5.25
C PHE A 294 7.73 -0.60 -5.70
N TRP A 295 6.41 -0.55 -5.44
CA TRP A 295 5.54 0.61 -5.70
C TRP A 295 4.41 0.77 -4.69
#